data_AF-A0A260B8Q3-F1
#
_entry.id   AF-A0A260B8Q3-F1
#
_cell.length_a   1.000
_cell.length_b   1.000
_cell.length_c   1.000
_cell.angle_alpha   90.00
_cell.angle_beta   90.00
_cell.angle_gamma   90.00
#
_symmetry.space_group_name_H-M   'P 1'
#
loop_
_entity.id
_entity.type
_entity.pdbx_description
1 polymer ?
#
loop_
_entity_poly.entity_id
_entity_poly.type
_entity_poly.pdbx_seq_one_letter_code
_entity_poly.pdbx_strand_id
1 'polypeptide(L)'
;MVITLAIYLGFVMPAVTGVAPVMLTELFSTESRYTGVSTSYQLAQTVGSGFSPLIATFLLAAAGGATNTWPVALFLVIVAAASGWAALTLPERSDQSLVEVNAGHPTIRTASMRTTTADTDSAPR
;
A
#
# COMPACT_ATOMS: atom_id res chain seq x y z
N MET A 1 -13.68 6.99 25.65
CA MET A 1 -12.48 6.15 25.48
C MET A 1 -12.76 4.93 24.61
N VAL A 2 -13.68 4.03 25.00
CA VAL A 2 -13.99 2.81 24.21
C VAL A 2 -14.53 3.10 22.80
N ILE A 3 -15.46 4.05 22.66
CA ILE A 3 -16.03 4.42 21.34
C ILE A 3 -14.95 5.01 20.42
N THR A 4 -14.10 5.90 20.93
CA THR A 4 -12.98 6.49 20.16
C THR A 4 -11.99 5.42 19.70
N LEU A 5 -11.65 4.46 20.57
CA LEU A 5 -10.77 3.35 20.23
C LEU A 5 -11.39 2.44 19.16
N ALA A 6 -12.69 2.14 19.27
CA ALA A 6 -13.40 1.31 18.30
C ALA A 6 -13.45 1.96 16.91
N ILE A 7 -13.67 3.28 16.84
CA ILE A 7 -13.65 4.03 15.58
C ILE A 7 -12.23 4.05 14.99
N TYR A 8 -11.22 4.30 15.82
CA TYR A 8 -9.83 4.33 15.37
C TYR A 8 -9.36 2.97 14.81
N LEU A 9 -9.60 1.88 15.56
CA LEU A 9 -9.20 0.54 15.15
C LEU A 9 -10.07 -0.03 14.01
N GLY A 10 -11.36 0.32 13.97
CA GLY A 10 -12.30 -0.23 13.00
C GLY A 10 -12.35 0.50 11.66
N PHE A 11 -11.98 1.79 11.63
CA PHE A 11 -12.12 2.60 10.42
C PHE A 11 -10.81 3.23 9.97
N VAL A 12 -10.07 3.86 10.89
CA VAL A 12 -8.86 4.61 10.54
C VAL A 12 -7.70 3.66 10.23
N MET A 13 -7.43 2.70 11.10
CA MET A 13 -6.34 1.74 10.91
C MET A 13 -6.48 0.92 9.63
N PRO A 14 -7.64 0.29 9.32
CA PRO A 14 -7.78 -0.55 8.13
C PRO A 14 -7.68 0.23 6.82
N ALA A 15 -8.15 1.47 6.80
CA ALA A 15 -8.04 2.33 5.62
C ALA A 15 -6.57 2.59 5.26
N VAL A 16 -5.72 2.82 6.26
CA VAL A 16 -4.28 3.07 6.05
C VAL A 16 -3.52 1.78 5.76
N THR A 17 -3.78 0.73 6.54
CA THR A 17 -3.05 -0.55 6.40
C THR A 17 -3.49 -1.36 5.19
N GLY A 18 -4.64 -1.05 4.58
CA GLY A 18 -5.11 -1.70 3.36
C GLY A 18 -4.41 -1.20 2.10
N VAL A 19 -4.17 0.11 1.98
CA VAL A 19 -3.63 0.73 0.76
C VAL A 19 -2.10 0.70 0.73
N ALA A 20 -1.45 0.97 1.87
CA ALA A 20 0.01 1.05 1.97
C ALA A 20 0.76 -0.20 1.46
N PRO A 21 0.39 -1.45 1.81
CA PRO A 21 1.13 -2.62 1.36
C PRO A 21 0.91 -2.91 -0.14
N VAL A 22 -0.26 -2.56 -0.71
CA VAL A 22 -0.52 -2.73 -2.14
C VAL A 22 0.41 -1.83 -2.95
N MET A 23 0.48 -0.55 -2.58
CA MET A 23 1.38 0.42 -3.22
C MET A 23 2.85 0.01 -3.09
N LEU A 24 3.25 -0.51 -1.92
CA LEU A 24 4.59 -1.06 -1.72
C LEU A 24 4.86 -2.25 -2.63
N THR A 25 3.89 -3.16 -2.80
CA THR A 25 4.08 -4.31 -3.69
C THR A 25 4.21 -3.92 -5.16
N GLU A 26 3.57 -2.84 -5.62
CA GLU A 26 3.72 -2.32 -6.99
C GLU A 26 5.12 -1.75 -7.26
N LEU A 27 5.81 -1.26 -6.22
CA LEU A 27 7.18 -0.73 -6.33
C LEU A 27 8.26 -1.81 -6.47
N PHE A 28 7.95 -3.08 -6.16
CA PHE A 28 8.92 -4.19 -6.19
C PHE A 28 8.54 -5.28 -7.22
N SER A 29 9.54 -5.74 -7.98
CA SER A 29 9.42 -6.84 -8.95
C SER A 29 9.03 -8.16 -8.26
N THR A 30 8.29 -9.03 -8.97
CA THR A 30 7.64 -10.25 -8.46
C THR A 30 8.60 -11.23 -7.76
N GLU A 31 9.87 -11.28 -8.17
CA GLU A 31 10.89 -12.18 -7.59
C GLU A 31 11.36 -11.74 -6.19
N SER A 32 11.38 -10.44 -5.89
CA SER A 32 11.92 -9.91 -4.62
C SER A 32 10.89 -9.17 -3.77
N ARG A 33 9.63 -9.13 -4.21
CA ARG A 33 8.52 -8.40 -3.58
C ARG A 33 8.36 -8.71 -2.09
N TYR A 34 8.36 -9.99 -1.70
CA TYR A 34 8.14 -10.37 -0.30
C TYR A 34 9.26 -9.86 0.62
N THR A 35 10.51 -10.10 0.25
CA THR A 35 11.68 -9.67 1.03
C THR A 35 11.84 -8.14 1.00
N GLY A 36 11.64 -7.50 -0.15
CA GLY A 36 11.73 -6.05 -0.31
C GLY A 36 10.67 -5.29 0.52
N VAL A 37 9.42 -5.76 0.49
CA VAL A 37 8.34 -5.19 1.30
C VAL A 37 8.58 -5.42 2.80
N SER A 38 9.01 -6.61 3.20
CA SER A 38 9.29 -6.91 4.61
C SER A 38 10.47 -6.10 5.17
N THR A 39 11.58 -6.01 4.43
CA THR A 39 12.76 -5.26 4.87
C THR A 39 12.48 -3.76 4.93
N SER A 40 11.79 -3.20 3.93
CA SER A 40 11.40 -1.79 3.94
C SER A 40 10.43 -1.48 5.09
N TYR A 41 9.46 -2.37 5.37
CA TYR A 41 8.53 -2.20 6.49
C TYR A 41 9.24 -2.23 7.85
N GLN A 42 10.15 -3.17 8.06
CA GLN A 42 10.92 -3.24 9.30
C GLN A 42 11.81 -2.01 9.48
N LEU A 43 12.53 -1.59 8.43
CA LEU A 43 13.34 -0.37 8.47
C LEU A 43 12.50 0.87 8.76
N ALA A 44 11.34 1.00 8.10
CA ALA A 44 10.43 2.12 8.31
C ALA A 44 9.91 2.16 9.76
N GLN A 45 9.58 1.01 10.36
CA GLN A 45 9.18 0.96 11.76
C GLN A 45 10.34 1.27 12.70
N THR A 46 11.51 0.67 12.49
CA THR A 46 12.67 0.91 13.35
C THR A 46 13.07 2.39 13.37
N VAL A 47 13.11 3.04 12.21
CA VAL A 47 13.49 4.45 12.09
C VAL A 47 12.33 5.40 12.44
N GLY A 48 11.13 5.12 11.92
CA GLY A 48 9.97 6.00 12.05
C GLY A 48 9.37 6.01 13.46
N SER A 49 9.13 4.84 14.05
CA SER A 49 8.51 4.73 15.37
C SER A 49 9.48 4.24 16.45
N GLY A 50 10.46 3.41 16.11
CA GLY A 50 11.39 2.81 17.07
C GLY A 50 12.38 3.80 17.68
N PHE A 51 13.07 4.59 16.85
CA PHE A 51 14.06 5.55 17.33
C PHE A 51 13.50 6.91 17.72
N SER A 52 12.27 7.24 17.31
CA SER A 52 11.63 8.53 17.58
C SER A 52 11.58 8.88 19.09
N PRO A 53 11.20 7.97 20.02
CA PRO A 53 11.22 8.26 21.46
C PRO A 53 12.63 8.48 22.02
N LEU A 54 13.64 7.74 21.53
CA LEU A 54 15.03 7.91 21.97
C LEU A 54 15.57 9.28 21.55
N ILE A 55 15.32 9.67 20.30
CA ILE A 55 15.71 10.98 19.76
C ILE A 55 15.00 12.09 20.53
N ALA A 56 13.68 11.98 20.74
CA ALA A 56 12.91 12.95 21.50
C ALA A 56 13.42 13.09 22.95
N THR A 57 13.70 11.98 23.62
CA THR A 57 14.20 11.98 25.00
C THR A 57 15.62 12.56 25.08
N PHE A 58 16.48 12.24 24.11
CA PHE A 58 17.83 12.80 24.01
C PHE A 58 17.81 14.32 23.80
N LEU A 59 16.98 14.81 22.87
CA LEU A 59 16.77 16.24 22.62
C LEU A 59 16.21 16.96 23.85
N LEU A 60 15.27 16.34 24.56
CA LEU A 60 14.70 16.88 25.77
C LEU A 60 15.73 16.96 26.91
N ALA A 61 16.57 15.92 27.06
CA ALA A 61 17.65 15.90 28.04
C ALA A 61 18.72 16.95 27.73
N ALA A 62 19.08 17.12 26.45
CA ALA A 62 20.05 18.12 26.00
C ALA A 62 19.56 19.58 26.18
N ALA A 63 18.24 19.81 26.14
CA ALA A 63 17.64 21.14 26.24
C ALA A 63 17.37 21.63 27.66
N GLY A 64 17.81 20.89 28.69
CA GLY A 64 17.65 21.25 30.09
C GLY A 64 16.47 20.58 30.81
N GLY A 65 15.88 19.53 30.21
CA GLY A 65 14.82 18.74 30.83
C GLY A 65 13.40 19.20 30.48
N ALA A 66 12.42 18.71 31.24
CA ALA A 66 10.98 18.78 30.93
C ALA A 66 10.40 20.19 30.71
N THR A 67 11.12 21.25 31.10
CA THR A 67 10.69 22.65 30.93
C THR A 67 10.86 23.17 29.50
N ASN A 68 11.74 22.56 28.69
CA ASN A 68 12.06 23.01 27.33
C ASN A 68 11.63 21.95 26.29
N THR A 69 10.34 21.91 25.98
CA THR A 69 9.74 20.97 24.98
C THR A 69 9.89 21.44 23.52
N TRP A 70 10.33 22.69 23.30
CA TRP A 70 10.55 23.25 21.95
C TRP A 70 11.38 22.38 20.99
N PRO A 71 12.48 21.71 21.41
CA PRO A 71 13.28 20.87 20.52
C PRO A 71 12.51 19.63 20.03
N VAL A 72 11.63 19.07 20.87
CA VAL A 72 10.78 17.94 20.49
C VAL A 72 9.73 18.38 19.47
N ALA A 73 9.15 19.57 19.65
CA ALA A 73 8.23 20.16 18.68
C ALA A 73 8.93 20.40 17.33
N LEU A 74 10.15 20.94 17.34
CA LEU A 74 10.95 21.12 16.12
C LEU A 74 11.23 19.80 15.41
N PHE A 75 11.59 18.75 16.17
CA PHE A 75 11.78 17.41 15.63
C PHE A 75 10.52 16.89 14.92
N LEU A 76 9.35 17.04 15.55
CA LEU A 76 8.07 16.64 14.93
C LEU A 76 7.76 17.43 13.66
N VAL A 77 8.05 18.73 13.63
CA VAL A 77 7.88 19.56 12.43
C VAL A 77 8.79 19.11 11.29
N ILE A 78 10.05 18.77 11.60
CA ILE A 78 11.00 18.25 10.59
C ILE A 78 10.50 16.91 10.04
N VAL A 79 10.04 16.00 10.90
CA VAL A 79 9.48 14.71 10.47
C VAL A 79 8.22 14.90 9.62
N ALA A 80 7.33 15.82 10.01
CA ALA A 80 6.14 16.14 9.23
C ALA A 80 6.49 16.74 7.87
N ALA A 81 7.47 17.64 7.80
CA ALA A 81 7.96 18.21 6.56
C ALA A 81 8.60 17.15 5.66
N ALA A 82 9.38 16.22 6.21
CA ALA A 82 9.95 15.11 5.47
C ALA A 82 8.87 14.16 4.91
N SER A 83 7.83 13.86 5.69
CA SER A 83 6.66 13.10 5.21
C SER A 83 5.91 13.84 4.10
N GLY A 84 5.71 15.16 4.26
CA GLY A 84 5.09 15.99 3.23
C GLY A 84 5.91 16.01 1.95
N TRP A 85 7.23 16.14 2.07
CA TRP A 85 8.15 16.07 0.93
C TRP A 85 8.07 14.72 0.23
N ALA A 86 8.12 13.62 0.99
CA ALA A 86 8.00 12.27 0.45
C ALA A 86 6.67 12.08 -0.31
N ALA A 87 5.56 12.55 0.27
CA ALA A 87 4.24 12.51 -0.36
C ALA A 87 4.18 13.33 -1.66
N LEU A 88 4.85 14.48 -1.71
CA LEU A 88 4.92 15.32 -2.91
C LEU A 88 5.84 14.75 -3.99
N THR A 89 6.92 14.05 -3.61
CA THR A 89 7.86 13.42 -4.54
C THR A 89 7.41 12.06 -5.05
N LEU A 90 6.34 11.50 -4.47
CA LEU A 90 5.79 10.22 -4.90
C LEU A 90 5.12 10.40 -6.28
N PRO A 91 5.66 9.78 -7.34
CA PRO A 91 5.05 9.85 -8.65
C PRO A 91 3.71 9.11 -8.60
N GLU A 92 2.63 9.78 -8.97
CA GLU A 92 1.30 9.20 -9.15
C GLU A 92 1.38 8.14 -10.27
N ARG A 93 1.63 6.87 -9.90
CA ARG A 93 1.65 5.71 -10.82
C ARG A 93 0.34 4.92 -10.80
N SER A 94 -0.78 5.58 -10.46
CA SER A 94 -2.11 4.99 -10.56
C SER A 94 -2.57 4.74 -12.01
N ASP A 95 -1.94 5.38 -13.01
CA ASP A 95 -2.35 5.27 -14.43
C ASP A 95 -1.89 3.99 -15.16
N GLN A 96 -1.11 3.09 -14.53
CA GLN A 96 -0.57 1.91 -15.21
C GLN A 96 -1.25 0.57 -14.88
N SER A 97 -2.28 0.50 -14.02
CA SER A 97 -2.87 -0.78 -13.60
C SER A 97 -4.23 -1.15 -14.20
N LEU A 98 -4.85 -0.32 -15.05
CA LEU A 98 -6.14 -0.67 -15.70
C LEU A 98 -6.06 -0.92 -17.22
N VAL A 99 -5.01 -0.46 -17.90
CA VAL A 99 -4.93 -0.56 -19.37
C VAL A 99 -4.32 -1.88 -19.83
N GLU A 100 -3.37 -2.47 -19.10
CA GLU A 100 -2.68 -3.70 -19.52
C GLU A 100 -3.42 -4.99 -19.13
N VAL A 101 -4.23 -4.98 -18.07
CA VAL A 101 -5.06 -6.13 -17.67
C VAL A 101 -6.30 -6.29 -18.58
N ASN A 102 -6.85 -5.19 -19.11
CA ASN A 102 -7.99 -5.24 -20.02
C ASN A 102 -7.60 -5.40 -21.50
N ALA A 103 -6.35 -5.16 -21.89
CA ALA A 103 -5.86 -5.42 -23.24
C ALA A 103 -5.72 -6.93 -23.57
N GLY A 104 -5.86 -7.78 -22.56
CA GLY A 104 -5.65 -9.22 -22.66
C GLY A 104 -6.89 -10.08 -22.53
N HIS A 105 -8.13 -9.55 -22.62
CA HIS A 105 -9.32 -10.41 -22.70
C HIS A 105 -9.19 -11.31 -23.95
N PRO A 106 -8.88 -12.61 -23.81
CA PRO A 106 -9.16 -13.53 -24.87
C PRO A 106 -10.68 -13.52 -24.93
N THR A 107 -11.25 -13.00 -26.02
CA THR A 107 -12.62 -13.33 -26.41
C THR A 107 -12.81 -14.80 -26.09
N ILE A 108 -13.56 -15.10 -25.02
CA ILE A 108 -14.08 -16.43 -24.80
C ILE A 108 -14.88 -16.65 -26.07
N ARG A 109 -14.26 -17.34 -27.03
CA ARG A 109 -14.92 -17.93 -28.15
C ARG A 109 -15.95 -18.80 -27.47
N THR A 110 -17.16 -18.26 -27.37
CA THR A 110 -18.39 -19.02 -27.44
C THR A 110 -18.19 -19.87 -28.67
N ALA A 111 -17.56 -21.03 -28.48
CA ALA A 111 -17.48 -22.08 -29.45
C ALA A 111 -18.94 -22.33 -29.73
N SER A 112 -19.36 -21.73 -30.84
CA SER A 112 -20.43 -22.13 -31.69
C SER A 112 -20.62 -23.62 -31.48
N MET A 113 -21.50 -23.95 -30.54
CA MET A 113 -22.19 -25.23 -30.50
C MET A 113 -23.14 -25.14 -31.69
N ARG A 114 -22.52 -25.17 -32.88
CA ARG A 114 -23.12 -25.39 -34.17
C ARG A 114 -23.44 -26.86 -34.15
N THR A 115 -24.54 -27.20 -33.48
CA THR A 115 -25.32 -28.39 -33.81
C THR A 115 -25.64 -28.26 -35.29
N THR A 116 -24.70 -28.80 -36.05
CA THR A 116 -24.72 -28.96 -37.48
C THR A 116 -25.91 -29.86 -37.77
N THR A 117 -26.86 -29.25 -38.48
CA THR A 117 -27.82 -29.89 -39.39
C THR A 117 -28.75 -30.93 -38.78
N ALA A 118 -29.97 -30.47 -38.53
CA ALA A 118 -31.12 -31.24 -38.97
C ALA A 118 -30.97 -31.61 -40.46
N ASP A 119 -31.40 -32.82 -40.77
CA ASP A 119 -32.00 -33.24 -42.04
C ASP A 119 -31.07 -33.63 -43.20
N THR A 120 -31.01 -34.95 -43.44
CA THR A 120 -31.24 -35.66 -44.74
C THR A 120 -31.10 -37.15 -44.41
N ASP A 121 -32.19 -37.90 -44.30
CA ASP A 121 -32.79 -38.63 -45.42
C ASP A 121 -31.77 -39.49 -46.19
N SER A 122 -31.78 -40.80 -45.92
CA SER A 122 -31.78 -41.87 -46.93
C SER A 122 -31.33 -43.22 -46.33
N ALA A 123 -32.27 -44.14 -46.14
CA ALA A 123 -32.02 -45.58 -46.37
C ALA A 123 -31.78 -45.81 -47.89
N PRO A 124 -31.56 -47.03 -48.44
CA PRO A 124 -31.16 -48.34 -47.92
C PRO A 124 -29.92 -48.90 -48.66
N ARG A 125 -29.37 -50.04 -48.21
CA ARG A 125 -29.02 -51.25 -49.01
C ARG A 125 -28.30 -52.28 -48.17
#